data_AF-A0A3A4PKI6-F1
#
_entry.id   AF-A0A3A4PKI6-F1
#
_cell.length_a   1.000
_cell.length_b   1.000
_cell.length_c   1.000
_cell.angle_alpha   90.00
_cell.angle_beta   90.00
_cell.angle_gamma   90.00
#
_symmetry.space_group_name_H-M   'P 1'
#
loop_
_entity.id
_entity.type
_entity.pdbx_description
1 polymer ?
#
loop_
_entity_poly.entity_id
_entity_poly.type
_entity_poly.pdbx_seq_one_letter_code
_entity_poly.pdbx_strand_id
1 'polypeptide(L)'
;MKTLIATVVMLAATTTVADDRAVDLTYPVQSEYVPPNNPTGVSAAQAASMSVEAIGAGLQYAALFLDGDGGDQIYVKVQQQTGSGNFEYCGFYRGEGAGGWPGMTGGAAFFLLTAQVHSADMLLEHDGAGNVKLTLSSISPPGPDQVYERGGWIPRNGEEIGIAGYTGIAAMDDFGIVTDGVCDDFERPDGPLGDNWALRGGGDTGVVRDGRAYVGLNRVRARYTFVGRCGGPTCAYTVKKSKAKHGCEACPSVGDEYVDANSPCVQKRDCARKLKTRLACPDGGNGFCKVKAKKRRCQ
;
A
#
# COMPACT_ATOMS: atom_id res chain seq x y z
N MET A 1 66.67 -0.98 28.33
CA MET A 1 66.00 -1.56 27.15
C MET A 1 64.56 -1.89 27.54
N LYS A 2 63.56 -1.19 26.99
CA LYS A 2 62.14 -1.48 27.20
C LYS A 2 61.62 -2.19 25.95
N THR A 3 61.22 -3.44 26.10
CA THR A 3 60.68 -4.27 25.02
C THR A 3 59.19 -3.97 24.86
N LEU A 4 58.80 -3.44 23.69
CA LEU A 4 57.39 -3.29 23.31
C LEU A 4 56.88 -4.62 22.76
N ILE A 5 55.79 -5.15 23.31
CA ILE A 5 55.06 -6.29 22.76
C ILE A 5 53.86 -5.73 21.99
N ALA A 6 53.85 -5.90 20.67
CA ALA A 6 52.73 -5.52 19.81
C ALA A 6 51.74 -6.69 19.72
N THR A 7 50.53 -6.48 20.23
CA THR A 7 49.42 -7.43 20.10
C THR A 7 48.72 -7.20 18.76
N VAL A 8 48.78 -8.19 17.87
CA VAL A 8 48.06 -8.20 16.60
C VAL A 8 46.67 -8.77 16.84
N VAL A 9 45.63 -7.95 16.66
CA VAL A 9 44.23 -8.38 16.69
C VAL A 9 43.83 -8.76 15.26
N MET A 10 43.56 -10.04 15.02
CA MET A 10 42.95 -10.50 13.76
C MET A 10 41.45 -10.21 13.77
N LEU A 11 40.99 -9.34 12.87
CA LEU A 11 39.57 -9.22 12.56
C LEU A 11 39.15 -10.39 11.66
N ALA A 12 38.21 -11.22 12.13
CA ALA A 12 37.53 -12.20 11.29
C ALA A 12 36.43 -11.48 10.50
N ALA A 13 36.53 -11.51 9.17
CA ALA A 13 35.46 -11.04 8.29
C ALA A 13 34.39 -12.12 8.15
N THR A 14 33.21 -11.87 8.69
CA THR A 14 32.01 -12.69 8.45
C THR A 14 31.35 -12.27 7.14
N THR A 15 31.35 -13.16 6.17
CA THR A 15 30.56 -13.01 4.93
C THR A 15 29.12 -13.41 5.21
N THR A 16 28.19 -12.46 5.17
CA THR A 16 26.75 -12.73 5.14
C THR A 16 26.34 -13.10 3.71
N VAL A 17 25.73 -14.27 3.54
CA VAL A 17 25.12 -14.68 2.28
C VAL A 17 23.72 -14.05 2.24
N ALA A 18 23.44 -13.25 1.22
CA ALA A 18 22.09 -12.74 0.97
C ALA A 18 21.16 -13.91 0.62
N ASP A 19 20.02 -14.00 1.30
CA ASP A 19 18.97 -14.99 1.01
C ASP A 19 18.16 -14.50 -0.20
N ASP A 20 18.53 -14.97 -1.39
CA ASP A 20 17.91 -14.62 -2.69
C ASP A 20 16.58 -15.34 -2.94
N ARG A 21 15.79 -15.60 -1.90
CA ARG A 21 14.46 -16.19 -2.06
C ARG A 21 13.50 -15.13 -2.61
N ALA A 22 13.37 -15.11 -3.94
CA ALA A 22 12.27 -14.45 -4.62
C ALA A 22 10.94 -14.93 -4.02
N VAL A 23 10.17 -14.00 -3.46
CA VAL A 23 8.79 -14.24 -3.01
C VAL A 23 7.96 -14.56 -4.25
N ASP A 24 7.33 -15.74 -4.26
CA ASP A 24 6.41 -16.14 -5.31
C ASP A 24 5.12 -15.31 -5.19
N LEU A 25 4.95 -14.33 -6.07
CA LEU A 25 3.79 -13.43 -6.14
C LEU A 25 2.74 -13.92 -7.15
N THR A 26 2.65 -15.23 -7.41
CA THR A 26 1.59 -15.75 -8.27
C THR A 26 0.23 -15.74 -7.55
N TYR A 27 -0.55 -14.69 -7.79
CA TYR A 27 -1.94 -14.59 -7.35
C TYR A 27 -2.83 -15.57 -8.12
N PRO A 28 -3.74 -16.31 -7.43
CA PRO A 28 -4.74 -17.12 -8.11
C PRO A 28 -5.72 -16.24 -8.90
N VAL A 29 -6.28 -16.85 -9.95
CA VAL A 29 -7.29 -16.30 -10.87
C VAL A 29 -8.43 -15.61 -10.11
N GLN A 30 -8.89 -14.44 -10.58
CA GLN A 30 -10.06 -13.73 -10.04
C GLN A 30 -11.25 -14.68 -9.93
N SER A 31 -11.70 -14.95 -8.70
CA SER A 31 -12.91 -15.70 -8.44
C SER A 31 -14.14 -14.81 -8.56
N GLU A 32 -15.16 -15.32 -9.23
CA GLU A 32 -16.48 -14.72 -9.39
C GLU A 32 -17.21 -14.57 -8.04
N TYR A 33 -17.80 -13.40 -7.81
CA TYR A 33 -18.43 -12.94 -6.56
C TYR A 33 -19.72 -13.71 -6.23
N VAL A 34 -19.80 -14.26 -5.00
CA VAL A 34 -21.05 -14.62 -4.33
C VAL A 34 -20.94 -14.27 -2.84
N PRO A 35 -21.75 -13.35 -2.27
CA PRO A 35 -21.89 -13.17 -0.83
C PRO A 35 -22.99 -14.13 -0.32
N PRO A 36 -22.86 -14.81 0.86
CA PRO A 36 -23.06 -14.13 2.15
C PRO A 36 -22.39 -14.77 3.41
N ASN A 37 -22.45 -14.05 4.54
CA ASN A 37 -22.29 -14.51 5.94
C ASN A 37 -21.42 -15.76 6.19
N ASN A 38 -20.10 -15.59 6.31
CA ASN A 38 -19.25 -16.65 6.85
C ASN A 38 -18.45 -16.18 8.09
N PRO A 39 -18.84 -16.59 9.31
CA PRO A 39 -18.03 -16.41 10.53
C PRO A 39 -16.85 -17.39 10.62
N THR A 40 -16.45 -18.05 9.52
CA THR A 40 -15.30 -18.96 9.46
C THR A 40 -14.18 -18.46 8.52
N GLY A 41 -13.56 -17.35 8.90
CA GLY A 41 -12.14 -17.41 9.27
C GLY A 41 -11.04 -17.16 8.23
N VAL A 42 -11.29 -16.60 7.05
CA VAL A 42 -10.21 -16.06 6.18
C VAL A 42 -10.73 -14.89 5.36
N SER A 43 -10.13 -13.71 5.49
CA SER A 43 -10.30 -12.58 4.56
C SER A 43 -9.32 -12.66 3.40
N ALA A 44 -9.56 -11.90 2.34
CA ALA A 44 -8.53 -11.76 1.32
C ALA A 44 -7.28 -11.15 1.96
N ALA A 45 -6.11 -11.70 1.66
CA ALA A 45 -4.87 -11.07 2.07
C ALA A 45 -4.78 -9.67 1.46
N GLN A 46 -4.37 -8.69 2.26
CA GLN A 46 -4.34 -7.28 1.89
C GLN A 46 -3.01 -6.68 2.29
N ALA A 47 -2.55 -5.73 1.50
CA ALA A 47 -1.36 -4.98 1.83
C ALA A 47 -1.42 -3.57 1.24
N ALA A 48 -1.00 -2.59 2.02
CA ALA A 48 -0.90 -1.20 1.61
C ALA A 48 0.42 -0.61 2.09
N SER A 49 0.94 0.35 1.34
CA SER A 49 2.15 1.08 1.66
C SER A 49 1.92 2.58 1.62
N MET A 50 2.73 3.32 2.36
CA MET A 50 2.88 4.77 2.22
C MET A 50 4.25 5.19 2.78
N SER A 51 4.80 6.28 2.29
CA SER A 51 5.92 6.95 2.95
C SER A 51 5.40 7.94 4.00
N VAL A 52 6.09 8.04 5.13
CA VAL A 52 5.68 8.89 6.26
C VAL A 52 6.83 9.77 6.73
N GLU A 53 6.49 10.97 7.22
CA GLU A 53 7.44 11.90 7.81
C GLU A 53 6.86 12.57 9.07
N ALA A 54 7.66 12.66 10.12
CA ALA A 54 7.33 13.38 11.33
C ALA A 54 7.58 14.89 11.13
N ILE A 55 6.51 15.70 11.23
CA ILE A 55 6.58 17.15 11.07
C ILE A 55 6.64 17.85 12.43
N GLY A 56 7.81 18.40 12.77
CA GLY A 56 8.01 19.16 14.01
C GLY A 56 7.77 18.36 15.29
N ALA A 57 7.62 19.06 16.43
CA ALA A 57 7.53 18.45 17.77
C ALA A 57 6.09 18.26 18.30
N GLY A 58 5.06 18.50 17.49
CA GLY A 58 3.67 18.32 17.91
C GLY A 58 3.26 16.84 18.06
N LEU A 59 2.25 16.54 18.86
CA LEU A 59 1.63 15.21 18.84
C LEU A 59 1.11 14.92 17.42
N GLN A 60 1.56 13.82 16.82
CA GLN A 60 1.19 13.46 15.45
C GLN A 60 1.25 11.95 15.23
N TYR A 61 0.50 11.47 14.24
CA TYR A 61 0.61 10.11 13.74
C TYR A 61 0.26 10.06 12.27
N ALA A 62 0.77 9.03 11.61
CA ALA A 62 0.34 8.59 10.30
C ALA A 62 -0.05 7.11 10.40
N ALA A 63 -1.07 6.69 9.65
CA ALA A 63 -1.67 5.39 9.78
C ALA A 63 -2.16 4.83 8.44
N LEU A 64 -2.04 3.51 8.30
CA LEU A 64 -2.70 2.72 7.29
C LEU A 64 -3.82 1.92 7.94
N PHE A 65 -4.88 1.64 7.20
CA PHE A 65 -5.90 0.68 7.62
C PHE A 65 -6.25 -0.29 6.50
N LEU A 66 -6.59 -1.52 6.92
CA LEU A 66 -6.98 -2.66 6.08
C LEU A 66 -8.24 -3.32 6.65
N ASP A 67 -8.83 -4.23 5.89
CA ASP A 67 -9.97 -5.07 6.24
C ASP A 67 -11.16 -4.26 6.80
N GLY A 68 -11.38 -3.07 6.22
CA GLY A 68 -12.44 -2.18 6.65
C GLY A 68 -13.78 -2.54 6.01
N ASP A 69 -14.84 -2.63 6.82
CA ASP A 69 -16.20 -2.99 6.40
C ASP A 69 -17.21 -1.84 6.55
N GLY A 70 -16.70 -0.61 6.73
CA GLY A 70 -17.49 0.59 7.01
C GLY A 70 -17.88 0.77 8.48
N GLY A 71 -17.75 -0.26 9.33
CA GLY A 71 -17.98 -0.17 10.78
C GLY A 71 -16.70 -0.29 11.61
N ASP A 72 -15.75 -1.11 11.14
CA ASP A 72 -14.53 -1.46 11.85
C ASP A 72 -13.40 -1.76 10.86
N GLN A 73 -12.15 -1.80 11.33
CA GLN A 73 -10.98 -2.05 10.49
C GLN A 73 -9.74 -2.43 11.31
N ILE A 74 -8.76 -3.04 10.66
CA ILE A 74 -7.38 -3.05 11.15
C ILE A 74 -6.84 -1.64 10.99
N TYR A 75 -6.35 -1.03 12.06
CA TYR A 75 -5.80 0.33 12.05
C TYR A 75 -4.40 0.33 12.65
N VAL A 76 -3.36 0.54 11.84
CA VAL A 76 -1.97 0.56 12.32
C VAL A 76 -1.36 1.93 12.11
N LYS A 77 -0.73 2.47 13.15
CA LYS A 77 -0.13 3.82 13.13
C LYS A 77 1.30 3.84 13.67
N VAL A 78 2.07 4.78 13.16
CA VAL A 78 3.29 5.29 13.82
C VAL A 78 2.99 6.66 14.42
N GLN A 79 3.49 6.92 15.63
CA GLN A 79 3.10 8.09 16.42
C GLN A 79 4.27 8.72 17.13
N GLN A 80 4.35 10.05 17.03
CA GLN A 80 5.13 10.90 17.91
C GLN A 80 4.26 11.27 19.10
N GLN A 81 4.60 10.75 20.27
CA GLN A 81 3.83 10.85 21.50
C GLN A 81 4.40 11.90 22.47
N THR A 82 5.71 12.10 22.44
CA THR A 82 6.51 12.81 23.44
C THR A 82 7.09 14.13 22.93
N GLY A 83 6.82 14.48 21.67
CA GLY A 83 7.31 15.68 21.02
C GLY A 83 8.80 15.64 20.68
N SER A 84 9.30 14.45 20.34
CA SER A 84 10.69 14.19 20.01
C SER A 84 11.13 14.77 18.66
N GLY A 85 10.19 15.09 17.76
CA GLY A 85 10.47 15.37 16.34
C GLY A 85 10.58 14.10 15.47
N ASN A 86 10.35 12.93 16.06
CA ASN A 86 10.35 11.63 15.41
C ASN A 86 9.10 10.85 15.79
N PHE A 87 8.73 9.83 15.02
CA PHE A 87 7.85 8.79 15.51
C PHE A 87 8.61 7.89 16.50
N GLU A 88 8.04 7.61 17.67
CA GLU A 88 8.65 6.73 18.67
C GLU A 88 7.72 5.64 19.21
N TYR A 89 6.46 5.64 18.80
CA TYR A 89 5.49 4.60 19.12
C TYR A 89 4.86 3.98 17.88
N CYS A 90 4.48 2.72 17.99
CA CYS A 90 3.59 2.03 17.07
C CYS A 90 2.28 1.65 17.79
N GLY A 91 1.16 1.74 17.08
CA GLY A 91 -0.14 1.29 17.55
C GLY A 91 -0.79 0.32 16.56
N PHE A 92 -1.12 -0.89 17.01
CA PHE A 92 -1.97 -1.84 16.30
C PHE A 92 -3.36 -1.82 16.92
N TYR A 93 -4.32 -1.19 16.26
CA TYR A 93 -5.64 -0.95 16.80
C TYR A 93 -6.75 -1.58 15.97
N ARG A 94 -7.88 -1.74 16.64
CA ARG A 94 -9.19 -1.96 16.05
C ARG A 94 -9.84 -0.60 15.83
N GLY A 95 -9.96 -0.15 14.59
CA GLY A 95 -10.44 1.20 14.29
C GLY A 95 -9.61 2.32 14.92
N GLU A 96 -10.05 3.55 14.74
CA GLU A 96 -9.32 4.71 15.23
C GLU A 96 -9.58 4.96 16.72
N GLY A 97 -8.53 4.83 17.53
CA GLY A 97 -8.59 5.17 18.96
C GLY A 97 -9.31 4.15 19.84
N ALA A 98 -9.69 2.98 19.33
CA ALA A 98 -10.33 1.93 20.12
C ALA A 98 -9.34 0.99 20.85
N GLY A 99 -8.03 1.20 20.70
CA GLY A 99 -7.01 0.33 21.28
C GLY A 99 -6.91 -1.01 20.55
N GLY A 100 -6.32 -2.03 21.20
CA GLY A 100 -6.18 -3.36 20.59
C GLY A 100 -7.50 -4.11 20.45
N TRP A 101 -7.53 -5.13 19.59
CA TRP A 101 -8.68 -6.02 19.46
C TRP A 101 -8.70 -7.11 20.55
N PRO A 102 -9.90 -7.64 20.90
CA PRO A 102 -10.02 -8.82 21.75
C PRO A 102 -9.23 -10.00 21.18
N GLY A 103 -8.48 -10.70 22.02
CA GLY A 103 -7.68 -11.87 21.59
C GLY A 103 -6.38 -11.53 20.88
N MET A 104 -5.96 -10.26 20.85
CA MET A 104 -4.69 -9.85 20.25
C MET A 104 -3.50 -10.63 20.83
N THR A 105 -2.67 -11.17 19.93
CA THR A 105 -1.39 -11.81 20.25
C THR A 105 -0.22 -10.94 19.78
N GLY A 106 1.01 -11.25 20.21
CA GLY A 106 2.22 -10.50 19.80
C GLY A 106 2.56 -9.28 20.66
N GLY A 107 1.79 -9.02 21.74
CA GLY A 107 2.11 -8.01 22.76
C GLY A 107 1.11 -6.87 22.85
N ALA A 108 1.52 -5.78 23.51
CA ALA A 108 0.65 -4.63 23.73
C ALA A 108 0.23 -3.95 22.42
N ALA A 109 -0.98 -3.38 22.39
CA ALA A 109 -1.51 -2.67 21.23
C ALA A 109 -0.80 -1.35 20.94
N PHE A 110 -0.15 -0.74 21.93
CA PHE A 110 0.62 0.51 21.79
C PHE A 110 1.95 0.36 22.53
N PHE A 111 3.06 0.56 21.83
CA PHE A 111 4.39 0.23 22.32
C PHE A 111 5.46 1.06 21.62
N LEU A 112 6.66 1.10 22.20
CA LEU A 112 7.80 1.82 21.64
C LEU A 112 8.30 1.14 20.37
N LEU A 113 8.66 1.96 19.38
CA LEU A 113 9.49 1.50 18.26
C LEU A 113 10.86 1.04 18.76
N THR A 114 11.52 0.18 17.99
CA THR A 114 12.85 -0.36 18.30
C THR A 114 13.87 0.76 18.27
N ALA A 115 13.71 1.69 17.32
CA ALA A 115 14.40 2.96 17.27
C ALA A 115 13.43 4.05 16.78
N GLN A 116 13.64 5.30 17.21
CA GLN A 116 12.85 6.43 16.73
C GLN A 116 13.09 6.65 15.23
N VAL A 117 12.05 7.03 14.49
CA VAL A 117 12.11 7.25 13.04
C VAL A 117 11.56 8.61 12.68
N HIS A 118 12.34 9.43 12.00
CA HIS A 118 11.90 10.71 11.44
C HIS A 118 11.05 10.48 10.19
N SER A 119 11.53 9.63 9.28
CA SER A 119 10.80 9.20 8.09
C SER A 119 11.02 7.71 7.84
N ALA A 120 10.07 7.06 7.15
CA ALA A 120 10.16 5.67 6.75
C ALA A 120 9.18 5.36 5.62
N ASP A 121 9.45 4.29 4.88
CA ASP A 121 8.43 3.60 4.09
C ASP A 121 7.69 2.64 5.01
N MET A 122 6.37 2.79 5.09
CA MET A 122 5.49 2.01 5.94
C MET A 122 4.72 1.01 5.08
N LEU A 123 4.89 -0.29 5.33
CA LEU A 123 4.14 -1.37 4.69
C LEU A 123 3.31 -2.10 5.75
N LEU A 124 1.98 -2.11 5.56
CA LEU A 124 1.04 -2.85 6.39
C LEU A 124 0.49 -4.03 5.59
N GLU A 125 0.56 -5.22 6.16
CA GLU A 125 0.07 -6.47 5.58
C GLU A 125 -0.90 -7.18 6.54
N HIS A 126 -1.89 -7.83 5.96
CA HIS A 126 -2.81 -8.75 6.60
C HIS A 126 -2.88 -10.04 5.77
N ASP A 127 -2.74 -11.20 6.42
CA ASP A 127 -2.58 -12.49 5.74
C ASP A 127 -3.91 -13.20 5.40
N GLY A 128 -5.05 -12.57 5.68
CA GLY A 128 -6.36 -13.23 5.59
C GLY A 128 -6.75 -14.00 6.84
N ALA A 129 -5.80 -14.61 7.53
CA ALA A 129 -6.03 -15.49 8.69
C ALA A 129 -6.01 -14.76 10.04
N GLY A 130 -5.84 -13.44 10.03
CA GLY A 130 -5.88 -12.61 11.23
C GLY A 130 -4.51 -12.27 11.81
N ASN A 131 -3.42 -12.54 11.07
CA ASN A 131 -2.11 -11.98 11.35
C ASN A 131 -1.94 -10.67 10.59
N VAL A 132 -1.34 -9.70 11.28
CA VAL A 132 -1.12 -8.33 10.81
C VAL A 132 0.34 -8.00 11.05
N LYS A 133 1.02 -7.54 10.01
CA LYS A 133 2.45 -7.21 10.03
C LYS A 133 2.66 -5.79 9.56
N LEU A 134 3.42 -5.03 10.33
CA LEU A 134 3.94 -3.72 9.95
C LEU A 134 5.43 -3.85 9.69
N THR A 135 5.88 -3.36 8.55
CA THR A 135 7.30 -3.17 8.22
C THR A 135 7.57 -1.69 8.04
N LEU A 136 8.60 -1.19 8.71
CA LEU A 136 9.18 0.13 8.45
C LEU A 136 10.54 -0.08 7.79
N SER A 137 10.70 0.45 6.57
CA SER A 137 11.93 0.39 5.78
C SER A 137 12.38 1.78 5.36
N SER A 138 13.55 1.89 4.70
CA SER A 138 14.11 3.18 4.23
C SER A 138 14.16 4.24 5.34
N ILE A 139 14.45 3.79 6.57
CA ILE A 139 14.28 4.60 7.78
C ILE A 139 15.29 5.75 7.82
N SER A 140 14.84 6.92 8.25
CA SER A 140 15.69 8.06 8.63
C SER A 140 15.56 8.31 10.14
N PRO A 141 16.66 8.43 10.90
CA PRO A 141 18.05 8.21 10.46
C PRO A 141 18.29 6.75 10.02
N PRO A 142 19.25 6.48 9.12
CA PRO A 142 19.50 5.15 8.58
C PRO A 142 19.70 4.09 9.66
N GLY A 143 18.96 2.99 9.54
CA GLY A 143 18.98 1.85 10.46
C GLY A 143 18.40 0.60 9.80
N PRO A 144 18.41 -0.55 10.50
CA PRO A 144 17.76 -1.76 10.00
C PRO A 144 16.24 -1.57 9.95
N ASP A 145 15.59 -2.28 9.04
CA ASP A 145 14.13 -2.34 8.97
C ASP A 145 13.54 -2.77 10.32
N GLN A 146 12.40 -2.18 10.69
CA GLN A 146 11.69 -2.51 11.92
C GLN A 146 10.39 -3.25 11.56
N VAL A 147 10.25 -4.49 12.05
CA VAL A 147 9.10 -5.36 11.77
C VAL A 147 8.33 -5.65 13.06
N TYR A 148 7.01 -5.53 12.99
CA TYR A 148 6.12 -5.75 14.11
C TYR A 148 4.91 -6.57 13.68
N GLU A 149 4.54 -7.55 14.50
CA GLU A 149 3.43 -8.45 14.20
C GLU A 149 2.43 -8.51 15.34
N ARG A 150 1.15 -8.57 14.98
CA ARG A 150 0.05 -8.90 15.88
C ARG A 150 -0.83 -9.95 15.23
N GLY A 151 -1.37 -10.86 16.03
CA GLY A 151 -2.32 -11.86 15.57
C GLY A 151 -3.65 -11.76 16.29
N GLY A 152 -4.55 -12.69 15.98
CA GLY A 152 -5.87 -12.79 16.62
C GLY A 152 -6.88 -11.75 16.14
N TRP A 153 -6.60 -11.04 15.03
CA TRP A 153 -7.62 -10.26 14.35
C TRP A 153 -8.69 -11.21 13.83
N ILE A 154 -9.96 -10.88 14.02
CA ILE A 154 -11.07 -11.66 13.48
C ILE A 154 -11.34 -11.14 12.06
N PRO A 155 -11.02 -11.91 11.00
CA PRO A 155 -11.15 -11.45 9.63
C PRO A 155 -12.60 -11.03 9.33
N ARG A 156 -12.76 -9.85 8.72
CA ARG A 156 -14.08 -9.23 8.50
C ARG A 156 -14.55 -9.30 7.06
N ASN A 157 -13.63 -9.60 6.14
CA ASN A 157 -13.84 -9.56 4.68
C ASN A 157 -14.18 -8.14 4.19
N GLY A 158 -13.62 -7.15 4.88
CA GLY A 158 -13.72 -5.76 4.49
C GLY A 158 -12.79 -5.47 3.31
N GLU A 159 -13.26 -4.66 2.36
CA GLU A 159 -12.49 -4.26 1.18
C GLU A 159 -11.89 -2.86 1.34
N GLU A 160 -12.20 -2.14 2.42
CA GLU A 160 -11.74 -0.77 2.60
C GLU A 160 -10.28 -0.75 3.05
N ILE A 161 -9.47 -0.06 2.25
CA ILE A 161 -8.06 0.23 2.49
C ILE A 161 -7.89 1.75 2.46
N GLY A 162 -7.01 2.29 3.29
CA GLY A 162 -6.74 3.72 3.22
C GLY A 162 -5.76 4.25 4.23
N ILE A 163 -5.77 5.57 4.37
CA ILE A 163 -4.85 6.34 5.21
C ILE A 163 -5.62 7.09 6.30
N ALA A 164 -4.92 7.38 7.39
CA ALA A 164 -5.41 8.26 8.44
C ALA A 164 -4.25 8.98 9.12
N GLY A 165 -4.53 10.13 9.73
CA GLY A 165 -3.48 10.96 10.30
C GLY A 165 -3.97 11.89 11.39
N TYR A 166 -3.02 12.41 12.16
CA TYR A 166 -3.29 13.49 13.08
C TYR A 166 -3.54 14.80 12.32
N THR A 167 -4.58 15.50 12.73
CA THR A 167 -5.12 16.63 12.00
C THR A 167 -4.11 17.77 11.84
N GLY A 168 -3.96 18.27 10.61
CA GLY A 168 -3.18 19.47 10.27
C GLY A 168 -1.66 19.32 10.35
N ILE A 169 -1.14 18.12 10.62
CA ILE A 169 0.29 17.90 10.83
C ILE A 169 0.82 16.61 10.19
N ALA A 170 0.00 15.55 10.10
CA ALA A 170 0.44 14.30 9.49
C ALA A 170 0.82 14.52 8.02
N ALA A 171 1.99 14.02 7.63
CA ALA A 171 2.50 14.05 6.27
C ALA A 171 2.68 12.62 5.76
N MET A 172 2.03 12.32 4.65
CA MET A 172 2.04 11.01 4.00
C MET A 172 2.28 11.19 2.51
N ASP A 173 2.98 10.23 1.91
CA ASP A 173 3.32 10.24 0.50
C ASP A 173 3.25 8.82 -0.09
N ASP A 174 3.31 8.69 -1.42
CA ASP A 174 3.47 7.42 -2.15
C ASP A 174 2.53 6.30 -1.67
N PHE A 175 1.25 6.62 -1.52
CA PHE A 175 0.27 5.64 -1.09
C PHE A 175 0.08 4.56 -2.17
N GLY A 176 0.24 3.30 -1.78
CA GLY A 176 0.21 2.14 -2.67
C GLY A 176 -0.58 0.96 -2.12
N ILE A 177 -1.07 0.11 -3.01
CA ILE A 177 -1.57 -1.23 -2.70
C ILE A 177 -0.62 -2.20 -3.39
N VAL A 178 -0.07 -3.16 -2.64
CA VAL A 178 1.09 -3.95 -3.11
C VAL A 178 0.82 -4.71 -4.41
N THR A 179 -0.44 -5.11 -4.66
CA THR A 179 -0.84 -5.76 -5.91
C THR A 179 -0.86 -4.84 -7.13
N ASP A 180 -1.03 -3.54 -6.89
CA ASP A 180 -1.42 -2.56 -7.90
C ASP A 180 -0.40 -1.40 -8.03
N GLY A 181 0.59 -1.33 -7.14
CA GLY A 181 1.62 -0.28 -7.12
C GLY A 181 1.17 1.01 -6.41
N VAL A 182 1.81 2.14 -6.75
CA VAL A 182 1.44 3.47 -6.23
C VAL A 182 0.06 3.84 -6.77
N CYS A 183 -0.87 4.12 -5.87
CA CYS A 183 -2.24 4.55 -6.15
C CYS A 183 -2.33 6.06 -6.23
N ASP A 184 -1.54 6.75 -5.39
CA ASP A 184 -1.51 8.20 -5.29
C ASP A 184 -0.16 8.66 -4.75
N ASP A 185 0.55 9.45 -5.55
CA ASP A 185 1.82 10.11 -5.22
C ASP A 185 1.61 11.52 -4.63
N PHE A 186 0.35 11.94 -4.50
CA PHE A 186 -0.03 13.26 -4.02
C PHE A 186 0.71 14.42 -4.73
N GLU A 187 1.13 14.27 -5.99
CA GLU A 187 1.82 15.32 -6.77
C GLU A 187 0.83 16.33 -7.39
N ARG A 188 -0.18 16.75 -6.62
CA ARG A 188 -1.18 17.76 -7.05
C ARG A 188 -1.06 19.06 -6.25
N PRO A 189 -1.49 20.21 -6.80
CA PRO A 189 -1.48 21.49 -6.08
C PRO A 189 -2.33 21.46 -4.81
N ASP A 190 -2.08 22.43 -3.92
CA ASP A 190 -2.88 22.65 -2.70
C ASP A 190 -4.38 22.53 -2.98
N GLY A 191 -5.01 21.50 -2.41
CA GLY A 191 -6.37 21.11 -2.77
C GLY A 191 -6.78 19.77 -2.20
N PRO A 192 -8.00 19.29 -2.47
CA PRO A 192 -8.50 18.02 -1.93
C PRO A 192 -7.67 16.81 -2.39
N LEU A 193 -7.75 15.69 -1.64
CA LEU A 193 -7.18 14.41 -2.09
C LEU A 193 -7.79 13.89 -3.42
N GLY A 194 -8.86 14.47 -3.94
CA GLY A 194 -9.44 14.07 -5.23
C GLY A 194 -10.41 12.90 -5.15
N ASP A 195 -11.00 12.55 -6.29
CA ASP A 195 -12.20 11.69 -6.37
C ASP A 195 -11.96 10.22 -5.99
N ASN A 196 -10.70 9.76 -6.01
CA ASN A 196 -10.33 8.42 -5.57
C ASN A 196 -10.30 8.29 -4.03
N TRP A 197 -10.61 9.35 -3.28
CA TRP A 197 -10.57 9.32 -1.82
C TRP A 197 -11.92 9.68 -1.22
N ALA A 198 -12.44 8.79 -0.38
CA ALA A 198 -13.67 9.01 0.37
C ALA A 198 -13.37 9.22 1.86
N LEU A 199 -13.87 10.32 2.43
CA LEU A 199 -13.80 10.56 3.86
C LEU A 199 -14.75 9.62 4.61
N ARG A 200 -14.23 8.80 5.54
CA ARG A 200 -15.02 7.86 6.35
C ARG A 200 -15.35 8.36 7.75
N GLY A 201 -14.66 9.38 8.24
CA GLY A 201 -15.01 9.98 9.51
C GLY A 201 -13.92 10.87 10.06
N GLY A 202 -14.39 11.92 10.74
CA GLY A 202 -13.62 12.96 11.40
C GLY A 202 -12.93 13.95 10.45
N GLY A 203 -12.76 15.20 10.89
CA GLY A 203 -12.20 16.31 10.11
C GLY A 203 -13.15 16.87 9.04
N ASP A 204 -12.67 17.88 8.31
CA ASP A 204 -13.44 18.54 7.25
C ASP A 204 -13.03 18.11 5.83
N THR A 205 -11.73 17.88 5.57
CA THR A 205 -11.19 17.52 4.25
C THR A 205 -9.75 16.98 4.33
N GLY A 206 -9.34 16.12 3.42
CA GLY A 206 -7.93 15.76 3.23
C GLY A 206 -7.38 16.71 2.18
N VAL A 207 -6.21 17.28 2.41
CA VAL A 207 -5.58 18.20 1.48
C VAL A 207 -4.22 17.69 1.06
N VAL A 208 -3.87 17.88 -0.19
CA VAL A 208 -2.49 17.76 -0.64
C VAL A 208 -1.81 19.10 -0.42
N ARG A 209 -0.56 19.10 0.05
CA ARG A 209 0.31 20.26 0.14
C ARG A 209 1.75 19.82 -0.04
N ASP A 210 2.52 20.56 -0.83
CA ASP A 210 3.94 20.28 -1.06
C ASP A 210 4.21 18.82 -1.48
N GLY A 211 3.33 18.24 -2.31
CA GLY A 211 3.44 16.86 -2.77
C GLY A 211 3.03 15.80 -1.75
N ARG A 212 2.39 16.16 -0.63
CA ARG A 212 2.05 15.22 0.45
C ARG A 212 0.60 15.34 0.88
N ALA A 213 0.01 14.24 1.29
CA ALA A 213 -1.28 14.24 1.93
C ALA A 213 -1.19 14.74 3.39
N TYR A 214 -2.06 15.69 3.70
CA TYR A 214 -2.34 16.22 5.03
C TYR A 214 -3.82 16.01 5.37
N VAL A 215 -4.08 15.67 6.62
CA VAL A 215 -5.41 15.27 7.09
C VAL A 215 -6.05 16.46 7.82
N GLY A 216 -7.05 17.17 7.25
CA GLY A 216 -7.94 18.13 7.93
C GLY A 216 -7.34 19.33 8.68
N LEU A 217 -8.15 20.36 8.99
CA LEU A 217 -7.72 21.52 9.81
C LEU A 217 -8.46 21.66 11.15
N ASN A 218 -9.68 21.14 11.29
CA ASN A 218 -10.42 21.20 12.54
C ASN A 218 -10.22 19.95 13.39
N ARG A 219 -9.19 19.94 14.25
CA ARG A 219 -8.91 19.12 15.47
C ARG A 219 -9.54 17.72 15.64
N VAL A 220 -9.97 17.07 14.57
CA VAL A 220 -10.64 15.79 14.55
C VAL A 220 -9.87 14.92 13.59
N ARG A 221 -9.44 13.78 14.12
CA ARG A 221 -8.73 12.72 13.42
C ARG A 221 -9.53 12.30 12.18
N ALA A 222 -8.92 12.27 10.99
CA ALA A 222 -9.65 11.91 9.78
C ALA A 222 -9.13 10.63 9.13
N ARG A 223 -10.07 9.85 8.60
CA ARG A 223 -9.84 8.61 7.87
C ARG A 223 -10.30 8.75 6.42
N TYR A 224 -9.42 8.48 5.48
CA TYR A 224 -9.73 8.46 4.06
C TYR A 224 -9.59 7.05 3.53
N THR A 225 -10.66 6.51 2.95
CA THR A 225 -10.62 5.27 2.18
C THR A 225 -10.23 5.61 0.76
N PHE A 226 -9.29 4.85 0.20
CA PHE A 226 -9.04 4.86 -1.22
C PHE A 226 -10.16 4.08 -1.92
N VAL A 227 -10.87 4.75 -2.82
CA VAL A 227 -11.96 4.22 -3.63
C VAL A 227 -11.46 4.23 -5.08
N GLY A 228 -10.82 3.14 -5.48
CA GLY A 228 -10.22 3.03 -6.81
C GLY A 228 -9.38 1.77 -6.97
N ARG A 229 -8.72 1.65 -8.12
CA ARG A 229 -7.62 0.70 -8.36
C ARG A 229 -6.32 1.48 -8.36
N CYS A 230 -5.22 0.85 -7.96
CA CYS A 230 -3.92 1.51 -8.09
C CYS A 230 -3.35 1.32 -9.50
N GLY A 231 -2.42 2.20 -9.86
CA GLY A 231 -2.15 2.54 -11.24
C GLY A 231 -3.01 3.73 -11.63
N GLY A 232 -2.37 4.89 -11.70
CA GLY A 232 -2.94 6.10 -12.31
C GLY A 232 -3.42 5.83 -13.74
N PRO A 233 -3.95 6.86 -14.44
CA PRO A 233 -4.58 6.64 -15.72
C PRO A 233 -3.69 5.83 -16.66
N THR A 234 -4.26 4.80 -17.26
CA THR A 234 -3.53 3.84 -18.09
C THR A 234 -3.81 4.10 -19.56
N CYS A 235 -2.93 3.61 -20.41
CA CYS A 235 -3.06 3.80 -21.83
C CYS A 235 -4.23 2.98 -22.37
N ALA A 236 -5.26 3.69 -22.85
CA ALA A 236 -6.34 3.11 -23.62
C ALA A 236 -6.01 3.13 -25.10
N TYR A 237 -6.26 2.02 -25.77
CA TYR A 237 -6.01 1.82 -27.19
C TYR A 237 -7.28 1.37 -27.92
N THR A 238 -7.40 1.72 -29.19
CA THR A 238 -8.41 1.14 -30.08
C THR A 238 -7.81 -0.07 -30.78
N VAL A 239 -8.44 -1.24 -30.64
CA VAL A 239 -8.04 -2.48 -31.31
C VAL A 239 -8.12 -2.28 -32.83
N LYS A 240 -7.00 -2.51 -33.53
CA LYS A 240 -6.90 -2.42 -35.00
C LYS A 240 -6.75 -3.77 -35.67
N LYS A 241 -6.28 -4.77 -34.94
CA LYS A 241 -6.22 -6.16 -35.38
C LYS A 241 -6.33 -7.05 -34.17
N SER A 242 -7.19 -8.04 -34.25
CA SER A 242 -7.30 -9.11 -33.27
C SER A 242 -7.31 -10.43 -33.99
N LYS A 243 -6.53 -11.41 -33.52
CA LYS A 243 -6.47 -12.74 -34.12
C LYS A 243 -6.42 -13.79 -33.02
N ALA A 244 -7.48 -14.58 -32.97
CA ALA A 244 -7.57 -15.83 -32.24
C ALA A 244 -6.41 -16.78 -32.57
N LYS A 245 -5.86 -17.41 -31.54
CA LYS A 245 -4.84 -18.45 -31.62
C LYS A 245 -5.17 -19.58 -30.67
N HIS A 246 -4.91 -20.81 -31.15
CA HIS A 246 -5.03 -22.05 -30.38
C HIS A 246 -6.41 -22.32 -29.76
N GLY A 247 -7.49 -21.97 -30.47
CA GLY A 247 -8.86 -22.30 -30.04
C GLY A 247 -9.59 -21.21 -29.26
N CYS A 248 -8.96 -20.05 -29.04
CA CYS A 248 -9.63 -18.92 -28.40
C CYS A 248 -10.69 -18.29 -29.31
N GLU A 249 -11.96 -18.28 -28.91
CA GLU A 249 -13.07 -17.73 -29.71
C GLU A 249 -13.51 -16.32 -29.27
N ALA A 250 -13.24 -15.95 -28.01
CA ALA A 250 -13.69 -14.70 -27.41
C ALA A 250 -12.72 -13.50 -27.53
N CYS A 251 -11.96 -13.38 -28.63
CA CYS A 251 -11.01 -12.28 -28.76
C CYS A 251 -11.69 -10.90 -28.94
N PRO A 252 -11.11 -9.81 -28.40
CA PRO A 252 -11.64 -8.46 -28.60
C PRO A 252 -11.79 -8.13 -30.10
N SER A 253 -12.87 -7.48 -30.48
CA SER A 253 -13.16 -7.12 -31.86
C SER A 253 -12.33 -5.91 -32.31
N VAL A 254 -12.19 -5.75 -33.63
CA VAL A 254 -11.57 -4.54 -34.19
C VAL A 254 -12.51 -3.35 -33.95
N GLY A 255 -12.00 -2.29 -33.32
CA GLY A 255 -12.78 -1.14 -32.90
C GLY A 255 -12.94 -1.04 -31.39
N ASP A 256 -12.84 -2.17 -30.68
CA ASP A 256 -12.97 -2.23 -29.23
C ASP A 256 -11.90 -1.40 -28.53
N GLU A 257 -12.23 -0.95 -27.33
CA GLU A 257 -11.26 -0.35 -26.41
C GLU A 257 -10.50 -1.45 -25.67
N TYR A 258 -9.17 -1.30 -25.63
CA TYR A 258 -8.28 -2.13 -24.86
C TYR A 258 -7.50 -1.24 -23.90
N VAL A 259 -7.63 -1.49 -22.60
CA VAL A 259 -6.92 -0.80 -21.53
C VAL A 259 -5.70 -1.63 -21.15
N ASP A 260 -4.52 -1.04 -21.28
CA ASP A 260 -3.26 -1.70 -20.91
C ASP A 260 -2.89 -1.32 -19.48
N ALA A 261 -3.30 -2.14 -18.52
CA ALA A 261 -3.08 -1.92 -17.09
C ALA A 261 -1.58 -1.73 -16.73
N ASN A 262 -0.68 -2.26 -17.56
CA ASN A 262 0.77 -2.18 -17.35
C ASN A 262 1.43 -0.98 -18.05
N SER A 263 0.63 -0.11 -18.69
CA SER A 263 1.10 1.10 -19.36
C SER A 263 0.50 2.33 -18.66
N PRO A 264 1.03 2.75 -17.51
CA PRO A 264 0.61 3.99 -16.87
C PRO A 264 0.94 5.19 -17.78
N CYS A 265 0.17 6.27 -17.64
CA CYS A 265 0.39 7.52 -18.33
C CYS A 265 -0.16 8.69 -17.52
N VAL A 266 0.35 9.90 -17.79
CA VAL A 266 -0.27 11.14 -17.29
C VAL A 266 -1.06 11.80 -18.43
N GLN A 267 -0.59 11.61 -19.67
CA GLN A 267 -1.14 12.20 -20.87
C GLN A 267 -0.97 11.27 -22.07
N LYS A 268 -1.79 11.48 -23.11
CA LYS A 268 -1.82 10.65 -24.33
C LYS A 268 -0.46 10.51 -25.04
N ARG A 269 0.46 11.46 -24.86
CA ARG A 269 1.78 11.38 -25.51
C ARG A 269 2.67 10.29 -24.88
N ASP A 270 2.48 9.99 -23.61
CA ASP A 270 3.24 8.99 -22.85
C ASP A 270 2.93 7.57 -23.36
N CYS A 271 1.70 7.36 -23.85
CA CYS A 271 1.32 6.10 -24.48
C CYS A 271 2.06 5.83 -25.79
N ALA A 272 2.54 4.59 -25.92
CA ALA A 272 3.09 4.07 -27.16
C ALA A 272 2.10 4.30 -28.31
N ARG A 273 2.57 4.80 -29.47
CA ARG A 273 1.66 5.10 -30.59
C ARG A 273 0.89 3.85 -31.08
N LYS A 274 1.51 2.68 -30.94
CA LYS A 274 0.96 1.37 -31.33
C LYS A 274 1.31 0.36 -30.24
N LEU A 275 0.33 -0.43 -29.84
CA LEU A 275 0.52 -1.57 -28.96
C LEU A 275 0.46 -2.88 -29.76
N LYS A 276 1.33 -3.84 -29.44
CA LYS A 276 1.28 -5.21 -29.95
C LYS A 276 1.42 -6.15 -28.76
N THR A 277 0.36 -6.85 -28.39
CA THR A 277 0.34 -7.69 -27.21
C THR A 277 -0.32 -9.05 -27.48
N ARG A 278 -0.15 -9.97 -26.53
CA ARG A 278 -0.85 -11.26 -26.46
C ARG A 278 -1.72 -11.23 -25.20
N LEU A 279 -3.01 -11.47 -25.38
CA LEU A 279 -3.98 -11.56 -24.28
C LEU A 279 -4.35 -13.02 -24.08
N ALA A 280 -4.47 -13.48 -22.83
CA ALA A 280 -5.14 -14.74 -22.56
C ALA A 280 -6.57 -14.71 -23.13
N CYS A 281 -7.16 -15.89 -23.37
CA CYS A 281 -8.53 -15.92 -23.88
C CYS A 281 -9.50 -15.37 -22.82
N PRO A 282 -10.33 -14.35 -23.13
CA PRO A 282 -11.17 -13.70 -22.11
C PRO A 282 -12.22 -14.60 -21.46
N ASP A 283 -12.63 -15.67 -22.13
CA ASP A 283 -13.59 -16.68 -21.64
C ASP A 283 -12.91 -17.82 -20.85
N GLY A 284 -11.61 -17.71 -20.58
CA GLY A 284 -10.83 -18.77 -19.91
C GLY A 284 -10.55 -19.99 -20.80
N GLY A 285 -10.90 -19.95 -22.09
CA GLY A 285 -10.63 -21.02 -23.03
C GLY A 285 -9.15 -21.25 -23.31
N ASN A 286 -8.83 -22.42 -23.86
CA ASN A 286 -7.48 -22.73 -24.34
C ASN A 286 -7.09 -21.74 -25.46
N GLY A 287 -5.94 -21.07 -25.31
CA GLY A 287 -5.34 -20.24 -26.35
C GLY A 287 -5.12 -18.78 -25.96
N PHE A 288 -4.96 -17.91 -26.96
CA PHE A 288 -4.69 -16.49 -26.76
C PHE A 288 -5.09 -15.62 -27.95
N CYS A 289 -5.21 -14.31 -27.73
CA CYS A 289 -5.48 -13.31 -28.74
C CYS A 289 -4.21 -12.52 -29.08
N LYS A 290 -3.83 -12.47 -30.35
CA LYS A 290 -2.77 -11.56 -30.82
C LYS A 290 -3.37 -10.23 -31.23
N VAL A 291 -3.19 -9.21 -30.40
CA VAL A 291 -3.80 -7.89 -30.57
C VAL A 291 -2.77 -6.87 -31.08
N LYS A 292 -3.18 -6.05 -32.05
CA LYS A 292 -2.52 -4.79 -32.38
C LYS A 292 -3.51 -3.66 -32.17
N ALA A 293 -3.13 -2.67 -31.39
CA ALA A 293 -3.99 -1.53 -31.06
C ALA A 293 -3.24 -0.21 -31.33
N LYS A 294 -4.00 0.88 -31.51
CA LYS A 294 -3.45 2.23 -31.73
C LYS A 294 -3.91 3.11 -30.58
N LYS A 295 -3.01 3.95 -30.04
CA LYS A 295 -3.33 4.76 -28.86
C LYS A 295 -4.57 5.62 -29.08
N ARG A 296 -5.43 5.65 -28.07
CA ARG A 296 -6.65 6.43 -28.03
C ARG A 296 -6.50 7.61 -27.08
N ARG A 297 -6.28 7.32 -25.79
CA ARG A 297 -6.17 8.29 -24.69
C ARG A 297 -5.42 7.68 -23.49
N CYS A 298 -5.11 8.52 -22.53
CA CYS A 298 -4.76 8.14 -21.16
C CYS A 298 -6.06 8.24 -20.34
N GLN A 299 -6.40 7.23 -19.53
CA GLN A 299 -7.65 7.22 -18.75
C GLN A 299 -7.54 6.47 -17.44
#